data_AF-A0A7S4MRB3-F1
#
_entry.id   AF-A0A7S4MRB3-F1
#
_cell.length_a   1.000
_cell.length_b   1.000
_cell.length_c   1.000
_cell.angle_alpha   90.00
_cell.angle_beta   90.00
_cell.angle_gamma   90.00
#
_symmetry.space_group_name_H-M   'P 1'
#
loop_
_entity.id
_entity.type
_entity.pdbx_description
1 polymer ?
#
loop_
_entity_poly.entity_id
_entity_poly.type
_entity_poly.pdbx_seq_one_letter_code
_entity_poly.pdbx_strand_id
1 'polypeptide(L)'
;SDPLAVLRLFHNRKDEVEVSLSDRKITFGGRHSFGFDEAVSIGEEKKEFSILEVWFILRYPTNHDFKEYSTKRKEAGLPTKPPGRADRKQILDLITSDSIDSMIEISSLKRPREHVEEPPMKRMAVESLELSDNLSRAKGEFASIIDQYMRGNFDEEIDTNNEFIQANVPITSQLRRRERLMTTRDTVLCASNPNLRIADSCLKKLSGSRTSETSSRNRSSTPTKKPKRFTPIIVVPKAGISPLCVDTAVDFFTKGILPTPTGDVKRRAGASKVVSFKFKNVKFEVMDSIIKLPSKDYPRIVAVFVSGPAWQFEGPEWKKLLNHLCPPKQERDKVVPANIAQLF
;
A
#
# COMPACT_ATOMS: atom_id res chain seq x y z
N SER A 1 17.80 -28.71 -9.97
CA SER A 1 16.84 -27.83 -9.27
C SER A 1 17.62 -26.92 -8.35
N ASP A 2 17.18 -25.69 -8.14
CA ASP A 2 17.81 -24.80 -7.16
C ASP A 2 17.70 -25.44 -5.75
N PRO A 3 18.82 -25.69 -5.04
CA PRO A 3 18.82 -26.26 -3.70
C PRO A 3 17.99 -25.44 -2.70
N LEU A 4 17.96 -24.11 -2.84
CA LEU A 4 17.22 -23.24 -1.93
C LEU A 4 15.70 -23.37 -2.11
N ALA A 5 15.25 -23.43 -3.37
CA ALA A 5 13.85 -23.66 -3.70
C ALA A 5 13.36 -25.02 -3.16
N VAL A 6 14.17 -26.07 -3.30
CA VAL A 6 13.84 -27.40 -2.74
C VAL A 6 13.78 -27.35 -1.22
N LEU A 7 14.77 -26.73 -0.56
CA LEU A 7 14.78 -26.58 0.89
C LEU A 7 13.53 -25.85 1.41
N ARG A 8 13.10 -24.78 0.74
CA ARG A 8 11.88 -24.03 1.08
C ARG A 8 10.62 -24.88 0.92
N LEU A 9 10.51 -25.64 -0.17
CA LEU A 9 9.37 -26.54 -0.40
C LEU A 9 9.22 -27.57 0.73
N PHE A 10 10.33 -28.21 1.14
CA PHE A 10 10.30 -29.20 2.21
C PHE A 10 10.05 -28.56 3.58
N HIS A 11 10.63 -27.39 3.84
CA HIS A 11 10.37 -26.63 5.07
C HIS A 11 8.88 -26.29 5.23
N ASN A 12 8.24 -25.80 4.17
CA ASN A 12 6.84 -25.40 4.19
C ASN A 12 5.88 -26.59 4.36
N ARG A 13 6.24 -27.76 3.83
CA ARG A 13 5.46 -29.00 4.01
C ARG A 13 5.64 -29.62 5.39
N LYS A 14 6.66 -29.19 6.15
CA LYS A 14 7.12 -29.85 7.37
C LYS A 14 7.48 -31.32 7.14
N ASP A 15 7.89 -31.66 5.92
CA ASP A 15 8.36 -32.98 5.57
C ASP A 15 9.71 -33.22 6.26
N GLU A 16 9.95 -34.45 6.71
CA GLU A 16 11.22 -34.80 7.33
C GLU A 16 12.35 -34.79 6.29
N VAL A 17 13.41 -34.03 6.60
CA VAL A 17 14.63 -34.01 5.79
C VAL A 17 15.58 -35.04 6.37
N GLU A 18 15.77 -36.14 5.66
CA GLU A 18 16.79 -37.13 5.99
C GLU A 18 18.17 -36.60 5.57
N VAL A 19 18.97 -36.21 6.56
CA VAL A 19 20.36 -35.86 6.35
C VAL A 19 21.20 -37.11 6.54
N SER A 20 21.65 -37.71 5.44
CA SER A 20 22.66 -38.76 5.51
C SER A 20 24.06 -38.15 5.64
N LEU A 21 24.65 -38.29 6.82
CA LEU A 21 26.01 -37.81 7.11
C LEU A 21 27.11 -38.66 6.45
N SER A 22 26.80 -39.88 5.99
CA SER A 22 27.80 -40.80 5.43
C SER A 22 28.38 -40.33 4.09
N ASP A 23 27.57 -39.64 3.29
CA ASP A 23 27.89 -39.35 1.88
C ASP A 23 28.13 -37.87 1.59
N ARG A 24 28.20 -37.03 2.64
CA ARG A 24 28.27 -35.56 2.53
C ARG A 24 27.20 -34.99 1.59
N LYS A 25 26.01 -35.59 1.61
CA LYS A 25 24.88 -35.21 0.76
C LYS A 25 23.62 -35.05 1.59
N ILE A 26 22.87 -33.99 1.33
CA ILE A 26 21.55 -33.76 1.92
C ILE A 26 20.51 -34.29 0.93
N THR A 27 19.71 -35.25 1.37
CA THR A 27 18.66 -35.87 0.56
C THR A 27 17.28 -35.40 0.99
N PHE A 28 16.50 -34.92 0.03
CA PHE A 28 15.13 -34.45 0.24
C PHE A 28 14.15 -35.39 -0.44
N GLY A 29 13.40 -36.16 0.36
CA GLY A 29 12.34 -37.06 -0.11
C GLY A 29 12.81 -38.11 -1.13
N GLY A 30 14.08 -38.53 -1.07
CA GLY A 30 14.70 -39.51 -1.99
C GLY A 30 14.85 -39.09 -3.45
N ARG A 31 14.35 -37.90 -3.85
CA ARG A 31 14.35 -37.43 -5.25
C ARG A 31 15.37 -36.34 -5.52
N HIS A 32 15.75 -35.58 -4.51
CA HIS A 32 16.72 -34.50 -4.64
C HIS A 32 17.87 -34.74 -3.68
N SER A 33 19.09 -34.65 -4.18
CA SER A 33 20.31 -34.78 -3.37
C SER A 33 21.27 -33.65 -3.71
N PHE A 34 21.75 -32.93 -2.71
CA PHE A 34 22.67 -31.82 -2.86
C PHE A 34 23.94 -32.08 -2.05
N GLY A 35 25.09 -31.64 -2.56
CA GLY A 35 26.36 -31.76 -1.83
C GLY A 35 26.41 -30.77 -0.67
N PHE A 36 27.10 -31.10 0.43
CA PHE A 36 27.25 -30.17 1.56
C PHE A 36 27.93 -28.85 1.16
N ASP A 37 28.85 -28.90 0.20
CA ASP A 37 29.62 -27.73 -0.25
C ASP A 37 28.92 -26.93 -1.36
N GLU A 38 27.67 -27.27 -1.71
CA GLU A 38 26.92 -26.56 -2.73
C GLU A 38 26.55 -25.16 -2.21
N ALA A 39 27.09 -24.15 -2.89
CA ALA A 39 26.93 -22.76 -2.52
C ALA A 39 25.57 -22.20 -2.98
N VAL A 40 24.95 -21.43 -2.10
CA VAL A 40 23.67 -20.76 -2.30
C VAL A 40 23.86 -19.27 -2.03
N SER A 41 23.58 -18.44 -3.03
CA SER A 41 23.64 -16.98 -2.88
C SER A 41 22.35 -16.46 -2.26
N ILE A 42 22.46 -15.73 -1.14
CA ILE A 42 21.31 -15.19 -0.41
C ILE A 42 21.47 -13.67 -0.20
N GLY A 43 20.42 -12.93 -0.52
CA GLY A 43 20.33 -11.48 -0.33
C GLY A 43 20.88 -10.64 -1.48
N GLU A 44 20.68 -9.31 -1.40
CA GLU A 44 21.12 -8.33 -2.41
C GLU A 44 22.65 -8.29 -2.57
N GLU A 45 23.38 -8.50 -1.48
CA GLU A 45 24.85 -8.54 -1.47
C GLU A 45 25.42 -9.85 -2.06
N LYS A 46 24.56 -10.80 -2.49
CA LYS A 46 24.94 -12.11 -3.04
C LYS A 46 25.98 -12.85 -2.19
N LYS A 47 25.79 -12.85 -0.87
CA LYS A 47 26.63 -13.66 0.03
C LYS A 47 26.36 -15.13 -0.22
N GLU A 48 27.42 -15.90 -0.40
CA GLU A 48 27.34 -17.34 -0.61
C GLU A 48 27.38 -18.08 0.72
N PHE A 49 26.43 -19.00 0.91
CA PHE A 49 26.34 -19.88 2.06
C PHE A 49 26.30 -21.32 1.59
N SER A 50 26.89 -22.24 2.34
CA SER A 50 26.71 -23.67 2.07
C SER A 50 25.26 -24.09 2.38
N ILE A 51 24.68 -24.95 1.54
CA ILE A 51 23.33 -25.49 1.78
C ILE A 51 23.20 -26.16 3.17
N LEU A 52 24.27 -26.75 3.67
CA LEU A 52 24.32 -27.35 5.01
C LEU A 52 24.23 -26.29 6.10
N GLU A 53 24.87 -25.12 5.92
CA GLU A 53 24.74 -24.01 6.87
C GLU A 53 23.31 -23.47 6.93
N VAL A 54 22.68 -23.32 5.77
CA VAL A 54 21.30 -22.86 5.65
C VAL A 54 20.36 -23.85 6.35
N TRP A 55 20.54 -25.15 6.11
CA TRP A 55 19.77 -26.20 6.78
C TRP A 55 19.96 -26.19 8.31
N PHE A 56 21.20 -26.01 8.80
CA PHE A 56 21.49 -25.91 10.23
C PHE A 56 20.80 -24.70 10.89
N ILE A 57 20.72 -23.57 10.18
CA ILE A 57 20.02 -22.37 10.68
C ILE A 57 18.52 -22.62 10.82
N LEU A 58 17.92 -23.35 9.88
CA LEU A 58 16.50 -23.72 9.95
C LEU A 58 16.21 -24.71 11.08
N ARG A 59 17.08 -25.71 11.27
CA ARG A 59 16.86 -26.75 12.28
C ARG A 59 17.07 -26.26 13.70
N TYR A 60 17.96 -25.30 13.89
CA TYR A 60 18.31 -24.74 15.20
C TYR A 60 18.06 -23.23 15.23
N PRO A 61 16.79 -22.80 15.32
CA PRO A 61 16.44 -21.39 15.45
C PRO A 61 17.04 -20.78 16.73
N THR A 62 17.08 -19.45 16.79
CA THR A 62 17.80 -18.63 17.77
C THR A 62 17.52 -18.91 19.25
N ASN A 63 16.51 -19.73 19.56
CA ASN A 63 16.11 -20.07 20.92
C ASN A 63 16.79 -21.34 21.46
N HIS A 64 17.57 -22.07 20.66
CA HIS A 64 18.34 -23.22 21.13
C HIS A 64 19.59 -22.81 21.90
N ASP A 65 20.04 -23.67 22.82
CA ASP A 65 21.31 -23.49 23.53
C ASP A 65 22.45 -23.40 22.51
N PHE A 66 23.16 -22.26 22.55
CA PHE A 66 24.26 -21.96 21.66
C PHE A 66 25.37 -23.02 21.76
N LYS A 67 25.55 -23.62 22.94
CA LYS A 67 26.56 -24.65 23.18
C LYS A 67 26.27 -25.91 22.38
N GLU A 68 25.02 -26.39 22.41
CA GLU A 68 24.59 -27.56 21.64
C GLU A 68 24.70 -27.30 20.13
N TYR A 69 24.24 -26.12 19.69
CA TYR A 69 24.37 -25.70 18.30
C TYR A 69 25.83 -25.70 17.82
N SER A 70 26.74 -25.14 18.62
CA SER A 70 28.17 -25.07 18.27
C SER A 70 28.81 -26.45 18.21
N THR A 71 28.44 -27.36 19.11
CA THR A 71 28.95 -28.75 19.11
C THR A 71 28.49 -29.49 17.85
N LYS A 72 27.19 -29.49 17.56
CA LYS A 72 26.63 -30.16 16.37
C LYS A 72 27.16 -29.59 15.06
N ARG A 73 27.38 -28.28 15.01
CA ARG A 73 27.98 -27.61 13.85
C ARG A 73 29.43 -28.07 13.63
N LYS A 74 30.21 -28.22 14.71
CA LYS A 74 31.58 -28.74 14.65
C LYS A 74 31.61 -30.22 14.23
N GLU A 75 30.69 -31.03 14.75
CA GLU A 75 30.53 -32.44 14.36
C GLU A 75 30.18 -32.59 12.87
N ALA A 76 29.40 -31.66 12.32
CA ALA A 76 29.05 -31.62 10.90
C ALA A 76 30.17 -31.06 9.99
N GLY A 77 31.32 -30.68 10.55
CA GLY A 77 32.45 -30.14 9.77
C GLY A 77 32.28 -28.71 9.26
N LEU A 78 31.28 -27.97 9.76
CA LEU A 78 31.05 -26.57 9.41
C LEU A 78 32.03 -25.63 10.13
N PRO A 79 32.30 -24.43 9.59
CA PRO A 79 33.20 -23.46 10.22
C PRO A 79 32.70 -23.09 11.62
N THR A 80 33.64 -22.96 12.56
CA THR A 80 33.37 -22.73 14.00
C THR A 80 32.61 -21.43 14.26
N LYS A 81 32.84 -20.41 13.43
CA LYS A 81 32.12 -19.14 13.51
C LYS A 81 30.82 -19.23 12.71
N PRO A 82 29.65 -19.08 13.36
CA PRO A 82 28.40 -19.03 12.62
C PRO A 82 28.19 -17.76 11.82
N PRO A 83 27.29 -17.79 10.81
CA PRO A 83 26.80 -16.60 10.13
C PRO A 83 26.30 -15.54 11.11
N GLY A 84 26.47 -14.27 10.73
CA GLY A 84 26.06 -13.14 11.55
C GLY A 84 24.56 -13.17 11.85
N ARG A 85 24.14 -12.52 12.94
CA ARG A 85 22.70 -12.45 13.30
C ARG A 85 21.84 -11.83 12.19
N ALA A 86 22.39 -10.85 11.46
CA ALA A 86 21.72 -10.22 10.33
C ALA A 86 21.51 -11.21 9.18
N ASP A 87 22.55 -11.93 8.79
CA ASP A 87 22.48 -12.92 7.70
C ASP A 87 21.53 -14.07 8.07
N ARG A 88 21.60 -14.57 9.32
CA ARG A 88 20.65 -15.59 9.82
C ARG A 88 19.21 -15.15 9.70
N LYS A 89 18.91 -13.89 10.05
CA LYS A 89 17.55 -13.34 9.92
C LYS A 89 17.13 -13.28 8.46
N GLN A 90 18.00 -12.80 7.56
CA GLN A 90 17.71 -12.75 6.12
C GLN A 90 17.42 -14.14 5.55
N ILE A 91 18.22 -15.14 5.92
CA ILE A 91 18.03 -16.54 5.51
C ILE A 91 16.67 -17.07 6.00
N LEU A 92 16.34 -16.84 7.28
CA LEU A 92 15.07 -17.27 7.86
C LEU A 92 13.88 -16.56 7.20
N ASP A 93 13.95 -15.24 7.03
CA ASP A 93 12.91 -14.45 6.38
C ASP A 93 12.68 -14.91 4.93
N LEU A 94 13.75 -15.21 4.18
CA LEU A 94 13.65 -15.68 2.80
C LEU A 94 12.93 -17.03 2.71
N ILE A 95 13.27 -17.96 3.61
CA ILE A 95 12.71 -19.33 3.59
C ILE A 95 11.30 -19.37 4.17
N THR A 96 11.03 -18.58 5.21
CA THR A 96 9.74 -18.56 5.93
C THR A 96 8.71 -17.63 5.28
N SER A 97 9.14 -16.64 4.48
CA SER A 97 8.18 -15.75 3.82
C SER A 97 7.25 -16.57 2.92
N ASP A 98 5.94 -16.39 3.06
CA ASP A 98 4.94 -17.00 2.16
C ASP A 98 4.83 -16.27 0.82
N SER A 99 5.56 -15.16 0.66
CA SER A 99 5.55 -14.38 -0.57
C SER A 99 6.35 -15.11 -1.65
N ILE A 100 5.62 -15.63 -2.63
CA ILE A 100 6.15 -16.27 -3.85
C ILE A 100 6.80 -15.20 -4.77
N ASP A 101 6.48 -13.93 -4.58
CA ASP A 101 6.85 -12.84 -5.49
C ASP A 101 8.34 -12.47 -5.51
N SER A 102 9.14 -12.91 -4.54
CA SER A 102 10.60 -12.72 -4.56
C SER A 102 11.33 -13.71 -5.49
N MET A 103 10.63 -14.62 -6.18
CA MET A 103 11.23 -15.56 -7.14
C MET A 103 11.63 -14.94 -8.49
N ILE A 104 11.23 -13.70 -8.81
CA ILE A 104 11.41 -13.14 -10.17
C ILE A 104 12.48 -12.04 -10.22
N GLU A 105 13.66 -12.32 -9.67
CA GLU A 105 14.91 -11.64 -10.09
C GLU A 105 16.01 -12.67 -10.37
N ILE A 106 15.65 -13.81 -10.96
CA ILE A 106 16.61 -14.76 -11.52
C ILE A 106 16.87 -14.34 -12.97
N SER A 107 17.94 -13.54 -13.15
CA SER A 107 18.70 -13.33 -14.40
C SER A 107 17.93 -13.50 -15.71
N SER A 108 17.13 -12.50 -16.07
CA SER A 108 16.55 -12.36 -17.40
C SER A 108 17.65 -12.22 -18.47
N LEU A 109 17.85 -13.24 -19.29
CA LEU A 109 18.54 -13.13 -20.58
C LEU A 109 17.92 -11.99 -21.40
N LYS A 110 18.76 -11.04 -21.82
CA LYS A 110 18.43 -9.90 -22.70
C LYS A 110 17.61 -10.35 -23.91
N ARG A 111 16.41 -9.79 -24.09
CA ARG A 111 15.75 -9.70 -25.41
C ARG A 111 15.88 -8.28 -25.97
N PRO A 112 16.05 -8.10 -27.29
CA PRO A 112 16.16 -6.79 -27.92
C PRO A 112 14.82 -6.04 -27.85
N ARG A 113 14.88 -4.74 -27.58
CA ARG A 113 13.71 -3.83 -27.61
C ARG A 113 13.40 -3.48 -29.06
N GLU A 114 12.18 -3.76 -29.50
CA GLU A 114 11.60 -3.12 -30.69
C GLU A 114 10.81 -1.87 -30.30
N HIS A 115 10.88 -0.89 -31.22
CA HIS A 115 10.33 0.45 -31.18
C HIS A 115 8.80 0.42 -31.22
N VAL A 116 8.13 1.23 -30.38
CA VAL A 116 6.70 1.53 -30.52
C VAL A 116 6.55 3.06 -30.54
N GLU A 117 6.00 3.57 -31.64
CA GLU A 117 5.70 4.99 -31.88
C GLU A 117 4.43 5.44 -31.15
N GLU A 118 4.43 6.70 -30.69
CA GLU A 118 3.28 7.37 -30.06
C GLU A 118 2.28 7.90 -31.11
N PRO A 119 0.95 7.90 -30.83
CA PRO A 119 -0.02 8.58 -31.69
C PRO A 119 -0.22 10.06 -31.28
N PRO A 120 -0.49 10.96 -32.24
CA PRO A 120 -0.51 12.40 -32.01
C PRO A 120 -1.86 12.93 -31.48
N MET A 121 -1.75 13.97 -30.64
CA MET A 121 -2.85 14.79 -30.15
C MET A 121 -3.66 15.44 -31.28
N LYS A 122 -4.99 15.42 -31.17
CA LYS A 122 -5.87 16.39 -31.83
C LYS A 122 -6.66 17.18 -30.79
N ARG A 123 -6.38 18.48 -30.72
CA ARG A 123 -7.26 19.51 -30.15
C ARG A 123 -8.26 19.91 -31.22
N MET A 124 -9.54 20.05 -30.85
CA MET A 124 -10.42 21.00 -31.52
C MET A 124 -11.20 21.79 -30.48
N ALA A 125 -11.16 23.10 -30.67
CA ALA A 125 -12.00 24.08 -30.00
C ALA A 125 -13.44 23.95 -30.52
N VAL A 126 -14.41 24.14 -29.63
CA VAL A 126 -15.76 24.56 -30.04
C VAL A 126 -16.16 25.73 -29.17
N GLU A 127 -16.32 26.83 -29.89
CA GLU A 127 -16.78 28.14 -29.51
C GLU A 127 -18.31 28.13 -29.42
N SER A 128 -18.82 28.83 -28.40
CA SER A 128 -20.09 29.57 -28.30
C SER A 128 -21.35 29.05 -29.03
N LEU A 129 -22.45 28.82 -28.30
CA LEU A 129 -23.80 29.35 -28.62
C LEU A 129 -24.85 29.03 -27.54
N GLU A 130 -25.89 29.85 -27.56
CA GLU A 130 -26.85 30.18 -26.51
C GLU A 130 -27.85 29.06 -26.16
N LEU A 131 -28.25 29.03 -24.89
CA LEU A 131 -29.09 27.99 -24.29
C LEU A 131 -30.40 28.55 -23.73
N SER A 132 -31.49 28.29 -24.44
CA SER A 132 -32.76 27.89 -23.83
C SER A 132 -33.53 27.02 -24.82
N ASP A 133 -34.11 25.92 -24.33
CA ASP A 133 -34.93 24.92 -25.03
C ASP A 133 -34.22 23.84 -25.88
N ASN A 134 -33.02 24.09 -26.41
CA ASN A 134 -32.27 23.05 -27.15
C ASN A 134 -31.60 21.99 -26.25
N LEU A 135 -31.48 22.23 -24.94
CA LEU A 135 -30.73 21.34 -24.03
C LEU A 135 -31.46 20.02 -23.74
N SER A 136 -32.79 20.03 -23.63
CA SER A 136 -33.54 18.79 -23.38
C SER A 136 -33.50 17.87 -24.59
N ARG A 137 -33.53 18.44 -25.80
CA ARG A 137 -33.39 17.70 -27.05
C ARG A 137 -31.96 17.18 -27.23
N ALA A 138 -30.95 18.02 -26.99
CA ALA A 138 -29.54 17.62 -27.03
C ALA A 138 -29.21 16.54 -25.97
N LYS A 139 -29.82 16.58 -24.79
CA LYS A 139 -29.69 15.52 -23.78
C LYS A 139 -30.32 14.21 -24.23
N GLY A 140 -31.46 14.26 -24.91
CA GLY A 140 -32.09 13.06 -25.48
C GLY A 140 -31.28 12.45 -26.61
N GLU A 141 -30.77 13.28 -27.52
CA GLU A 141 -29.92 12.84 -28.63
C GLU A 141 -28.58 12.30 -28.13
N PHE A 142 -27.96 12.95 -27.14
CA PHE A 142 -26.72 12.48 -26.52
C PHE A 142 -26.91 11.17 -25.73
N ALA A 143 -28.02 11.02 -25.02
CA ALA A 143 -28.36 9.76 -24.36
C ALA A 143 -28.56 8.63 -25.37
N SER A 144 -29.21 8.89 -26.51
CA SER A 144 -29.38 7.91 -27.58
C SER A 144 -28.04 7.50 -28.22
N ILE A 145 -27.12 8.45 -28.41
CA ILE A 145 -25.77 8.17 -28.94
C ILE A 145 -24.97 7.31 -27.97
N ILE A 146 -25.00 7.61 -26.67
CA ILE A 146 -24.35 6.78 -25.65
C ILE A 146 -24.97 5.38 -25.64
N ASP A 147 -26.29 5.27 -25.69
CA ASP A 147 -26.97 3.98 -25.63
C ASP A 147 -26.71 3.14 -26.90
N GLN A 148 -26.54 3.79 -28.05
CA GLN A 148 -26.10 3.15 -29.30
C GLN A 148 -24.62 2.72 -29.24
N TYR A 149 -23.75 3.54 -28.66
CA TYR A 149 -22.33 3.21 -28.47
C TYR A 149 -22.14 2.06 -27.47
N MET A 150 -22.91 2.05 -26.39
CA MET A 150 -22.87 1.00 -25.36
C MET A 150 -23.47 -0.32 -25.86
N ARG A 151 -24.47 -0.28 -26.75
CA ARG A 151 -25.03 -1.48 -27.38
C ARG A 151 -24.19 -2.03 -28.54
N GLY A 152 -23.35 -1.20 -29.18
CA GLY A 152 -22.61 -1.57 -30.38
C GLY A 152 -21.25 -2.25 -30.14
N ASN A 153 -20.57 -1.98 -29.01
CA ASN A 153 -19.11 -2.16 -28.95
C ASN A 153 -18.55 -3.07 -27.82
N PHE A 154 -19.35 -3.85 -27.09
CA PHE A 154 -18.80 -4.62 -25.96
C PHE A 154 -18.81 -6.15 -26.09
N ASP A 155 -19.67 -6.75 -26.90
CA ASP A 155 -19.72 -8.22 -26.99
C ASP A 155 -18.84 -8.80 -28.11
N GLU A 156 -18.49 -8.05 -29.16
CA GLU A 156 -17.70 -8.59 -30.29
C GLU A 156 -16.22 -8.20 -30.28
N GLU A 157 -15.82 -7.08 -29.66
CA GLU A 157 -14.46 -6.54 -29.83
C GLU A 157 -13.46 -6.95 -28.73
N ILE A 158 -13.92 -7.51 -27.61
CA ILE A 158 -13.04 -7.98 -26.52
C ILE A 158 -12.44 -9.37 -26.82
N ASP A 159 -13.01 -10.11 -27.77
CA ASP A 159 -12.78 -11.55 -27.90
C ASP A 159 -11.79 -11.94 -29.01
N THR A 160 -11.41 -11.03 -29.90
CA THR A 160 -10.56 -11.37 -31.07
C THR A 160 -9.06 -11.47 -30.76
N ASN A 161 -8.56 -10.89 -29.66
CA ASN A 161 -7.13 -10.91 -29.32
C ASN A 161 -6.71 -11.99 -28.31
N ASN A 162 -7.61 -12.89 -27.92
CA ASN A 162 -7.31 -14.02 -27.03
C ASN A 162 -7.63 -15.36 -27.71
N GLU A 163 -6.88 -15.70 -28.77
CA GLU A 163 -6.95 -17.00 -29.46
C GLU A 163 -6.82 -18.20 -28.49
N PHE A 164 -6.15 -18.02 -27.34
CA PHE A 164 -6.01 -19.06 -26.32
C PHE A 164 -7.28 -19.30 -25.48
N ILE A 165 -8.18 -18.31 -25.38
CA ILE A 165 -9.43 -18.38 -24.60
C ILE A 165 -10.60 -18.83 -25.49
N GLN A 166 -10.52 -18.58 -26.81
CA GLN A 166 -11.51 -19.01 -27.80
C GLN A 166 -11.36 -20.46 -28.26
N ALA A 167 -10.40 -21.23 -27.71
CA ALA A 167 -10.44 -22.67 -27.86
C ALA A 167 -11.76 -23.16 -27.25
N ASN A 168 -12.71 -23.50 -28.13
CA ASN A 168 -14.07 -23.95 -27.87
C ASN A 168 -14.06 -25.37 -27.23
N VAL A 169 -13.21 -25.55 -26.22
CA VAL A 169 -13.07 -26.78 -25.47
C VAL A 169 -14.23 -26.81 -24.48
N PRO A 170 -15.07 -27.85 -24.45
CA PRO A 170 -16.24 -27.92 -23.56
C PRO A 170 -15.92 -27.68 -22.08
N ILE A 171 -14.67 -27.89 -21.68
CA ILE A 171 -14.13 -27.61 -20.34
C ILE A 171 -14.19 -26.13 -19.97
N THR A 172 -13.82 -25.21 -20.87
CA THR A 172 -13.81 -23.76 -20.57
C THR A 172 -15.22 -23.22 -20.40
N SER A 173 -16.18 -23.74 -21.18
CA SER A 173 -17.61 -23.42 -21.03
C SER A 173 -18.17 -23.90 -19.68
N GLN A 174 -17.78 -25.11 -19.23
CA GLN A 174 -18.20 -25.63 -17.92
C GLN A 174 -17.61 -24.83 -16.76
N LEU A 175 -16.34 -24.39 -16.84
CA LEU A 175 -15.73 -23.51 -15.83
C LEU A 175 -16.45 -22.16 -15.77
N ARG A 176 -16.68 -21.52 -16.92
CA ARG A 176 -17.35 -20.22 -17.00
C ARG A 176 -18.77 -20.23 -16.44
N ARG A 177 -19.48 -21.38 -16.51
CA ARG A 177 -20.81 -21.55 -15.90
C ARG A 177 -20.78 -21.75 -14.38
N ARG A 178 -19.68 -22.27 -13.83
CA ARG A 178 -19.54 -22.53 -12.39
C ARG A 178 -19.03 -21.30 -11.64
N GLU A 179 -18.19 -20.50 -12.27
CA GLU A 179 -17.57 -19.34 -11.64
C GLU A 179 -18.43 -18.09 -11.82
N ARG A 180 -18.68 -17.36 -10.72
CA ARG A 180 -19.29 -16.03 -10.75
C ARG A 180 -18.21 -14.99 -10.54
N LEU A 181 -18.01 -14.12 -11.52
CA LEU A 181 -17.16 -12.94 -11.38
C LEU A 181 -17.84 -11.96 -10.42
N MET A 182 -17.33 -11.89 -9.18
CA MET A 182 -17.83 -10.97 -8.16
C MET A 182 -17.42 -9.52 -8.43
N THR A 183 -16.30 -9.31 -9.13
CA THR A 183 -15.73 -7.99 -9.38
C THR A 183 -15.08 -7.96 -10.76
N THR A 184 -15.53 -7.06 -11.62
CA THR A 184 -14.87 -6.68 -12.88
C THR A 184 -14.13 -5.35 -12.72
N ARG A 185 -13.21 -5.04 -13.64
CA ARG A 185 -12.47 -3.77 -13.66
C ARG A 185 -13.41 -2.56 -13.51
N ASP A 186 -14.58 -2.61 -14.14
CA ASP A 186 -15.55 -1.52 -14.11
C ASP A 186 -16.33 -1.47 -12.79
N THR A 187 -16.64 -2.62 -12.19
CA THR A 187 -17.27 -2.63 -10.85
C THR A 187 -16.35 -2.12 -9.75
N VAL A 188 -15.02 -2.16 -9.93
CA VAL A 188 -14.05 -1.54 -9.00
C VAL A 188 -14.14 -0.01 -9.07
N LEU A 189 -14.41 0.55 -10.24
CA LEU A 189 -14.50 2.00 -10.45
C LEU A 189 -15.87 2.56 -10.02
N CYS A 190 -16.90 1.71 -9.99
CA CYS A 190 -18.23 2.07 -9.51
C CYS A 190 -18.31 1.94 -7.99
N ALA A 191 -18.43 3.06 -7.27
CA ALA A 191 -18.72 3.01 -5.84
C ALA A 191 -20.06 2.29 -5.60
N SER A 192 -20.04 1.23 -4.78
CA SER A 192 -21.22 0.39 -4.47
C SER A 192 -22.40 1.18 -3.89
N ASN A 193 -22.17 2.39 -3.38
CA ASN A 193 -23.20 3.32 -2.96
C ASN A 193 -22.86 4.76 -3.41
N PRO A 194 -23.46 5.27 -4.50
CA PRO A 194 -23.24 6.64 -4.94
C PRO A 194 -24.01 7.60 -4.02
N ASN A 195 -23.47 7.90 -2.84
CA ASN A 195 -24.00 8.99 -2.00
C ASN A 195 -23.54 10.35 -2.56
N LEU A 196 -24.12 10.73 -3.72
CA LEU A 196 -23.86 12.01 -4.41
C LEU A 196 -24.45 13.23 -3.69
N ARG A 197 -25.15 13.03 -2.56
CA ARG A 197 -25.76 14.10 -1.76
C ARG A 197 -24.77 15.18 -1.31
N ILE A 198 -23.50 14.79 -1.09
CA ILE A 198 -22.45 15.73 -0.70
C ILE A 198 -22.11 16.66 -1.89
N ALA A 199 -22.00 16.11 -3.10
CA ALA A 199 -21.73 16.87 -4.31
C ALA A 199 -22.87 17.86 -4.62
N ASP A 200 -24.12 17.43 -4.47
CA ASP A 200 -25.30 18.30 -4.67
C ASP A 200 -25.35 19.47 -3.68
N SER A 201 -24.97 19.24 -2.42
CA SER A 201 -24.95 20.28 -1.39
C SER A 201 -23.86 21.33 -1.63
N CYS A 202 -22.72 20.92 -2.19
CA CYS A 202 -21.65 21.82 -2.59
C CYS A 202 -22.02 22.63 -3.85
N LEU A 203 -22.68 22.00 -4.83
CA LEU A 203 -23.13 22.69 -6.03
C LEU A 203 -24.19 23.77 -5.71
N LYS A 204 -25.14 23.46 -4.81
CA LYS A 204 -26.16 24.43 -4.37
C LYS A 204 -25.57 25.65 -3.67
N LYS A 205 -24.52 25.47 -2.86
CA LYS A 205 -23.82 26.60 -2.20
C LYS A 205 -23.09 27.52 -3.17
N LEU A 206 -22.66 27.02 -4.32
CA LEU A 206 -22.02 27.83 -5.36
C LEU A 206 -23.04 28.60 -6.22
N SER A 207 -24.27 28.08 -6.34
CA SER A 207 -25.32 28.70 -7.17
C SER A 207 -26.13 29.81 -6.47
N GLY A 208 -26.07 29.91 -5.13
CA GLY A 208 -26.95 30.81 -4.37
C GLY A 208 -26.20 31.76 -3.45
N SER A 209 -25.55 32.81 -3.98
CA SER A 209 -25.38 34.09 -3.25
C SER A 209 -24.80 35.20 -4.15
N ARG A 210 -25.68 35.95 -4.81
CA ARG A 210 -25.41 37.31 -5.31
C ARG A 210 -26.68 38.15 -5.13
N THR A 211 -26.99 38.50 -3.90
CA THR A 211 -27.86 39.65 -3.60
C THR A 211 -27.28 40.37 -2.40
N SER A 212 -26.68 41.50 -2.72
CA SER A 212 -26.29 42.60 -1.84
C SER A 212 -27.46 43.08 -0.98
N GLU A 213 -27.22 43.36 0.29
CA GLU A 213 -27.81 44.54 0.93
C GLU A 213 -27.01 45.01 2.15
N THR A 214 -26.63 46.27 2.05
CA THR A 214 -26.08 47.15 3.07
C THR A 214 -27.15 47.56 4.06
N SER A 215 -26.94 47.36 5.37
CA SER A 215 -27.39 48.35 6.35
C SER A 215 -26.60 48.27 7.66
N SER A 216 -26.10 49.44 8.05
CA SER A 216 -25.39 49.76 9.26
C SER A 216 -26.32 49.76 10.48
N ARG A 217 -25.96 49.06 11.56
CA ARG A 217 -26.38 49.48 12.91
C ARG A 217 -25.42 49.04 13.99
N ASN A 218 -24.94 50.06 14.71
CA ASN A 218 -24.14 50.02 15.93
C ASN A 218 -24.55 48.90 16.89
N ARG A 219 -23.60 48.03 17.25
CA ARG A 219 -23.66 47.25 18.49
C ARG A 219 -22.31 47.28 19.20
N SER A 220 -22.42 47.52 20.49
CA SER A 220 -21.40 47.66 21.52
C SER A 220 -20.27 46.65 21.40
N SER A 221 -19.05 47.19 21.46
CA SER A 221 -17.78 46.49 21.51
C SER A 221 -17.64 45.69 22.81
N THR A 222 -18.16 44.46 22.82
CA THR A 222 -17.58 43.40 23.63
C THR A 222 -16.34 42.89 22.88
N PRO A 223 -15.20 42.64 23.57
CA PRO A 223 -13.99 42.14 22.92
C PRO A 223 -14.25 40.70 22.45
N THR A 224 -14.76 40.57 21.23
CA THR A 224 -14.86 39.30 20.52
C THR A 224 -13.44 38.83 20.28
N LYS A 225 -12.97 37.92 21.15
CA LYS A 225 -11.70 37.23 21.00
C LYS A 225 -11.71 36.59 19.61
N LYS A 226 -10.95 37.16 18.68
CA LYS A 226 -10.77 36.59 17.33
C LYS A 226 -10.45 35.10 17.51
N PRO A 227 -11.14 34.19 16.80
CA PRO A 227 -10.91 32.76 16.97
C PRO A 227 -9.43 32.48 16.73
N LYS A 228 -8.78 31.87 17.73
CA LYS A 228 -7.36 31.55 17.70
C LYS A 228 -7.14 30.63 16.49
N ARG A 229 -6.38 31.06 15.50
CA ARG A 229 -6.08 30.25 14.32
C ARG A 229 -5.25 29.05 14.79
N PHE A 230 -5.82 27.85 14.70
CA PHE A 230 -5.11 26.62 15.05
C PHE A 230 -4.30 26.12 13.86
N THR A 231 -3.07 25.65 14.11
CA THR A 231 -2.24 25.00 13.09
C THR A 231 -2.68 23.54 12.95
N PRO A 232 -3.20 23.10 11.80
CA PRO A 232 -3.57 21.71 11.56
C PRO A 232 -2.36 20.77 11.62
N ILE A 233 -2.60 19.57 12.14
CA ILE A 233 -1.61 18.51 12.34
C ILE A 233 -1.90 17.33 11.40
N ILE A 234 -0.86 16.84 10.73
CA ILE A 234 -0.86 15.62 9.94
C ILE A 234 0.05 14.61 10.63
N VAL A 235 -0.49 13.44 10.96
CA VAL A 235 0.29 12.34 11.53
C VAL A 235 0.74 11.43 10.38
N VAL A 236 2.02 11.10 10.34
CA VAL A 236 2.60 10.18 9.34
C VAL A 236 3.29 9.01 10.05
N PRO A 237 3.50 7.86 9.37
CA PRO A 237 4.23 6.75 9.96
C PRO A 237 5.68 7.12 10.30
N LYS A 238 6.26 6.37 11.23
CA LYS A 238 7.66 6.51 11.60
C LYS A 238 8.58 6.16 10.42
N ALA A 239 9.70 6.86 10.33
CA ALA A 239 10.72 6.61 9.31
C ALA A 239 11.18 5.14 9.31
N GLY A 240 11.32 4.56 8.12
CA GLY A 240 11.70 3.16 7.92
C GLY A 240 10.55 2.15 7.89
N ILE A 241 9.34 2.57 8.25
CA ILE A 241 8.11 1.73 8.12
C ILE A 241 7.40 2.04 6.79
N SER A 242 7.30 3.32 6.43
CA SER A 242 6.66 3.79 5.20
C SER A 242 7.61 4.71 4.42
N PRO A 243 7.54 4.74 3.08
CA PRO A 243 8.29 5.71 2.28
C PRO A 243 7.78 7.15 2.51
N LEU A 244 6.54 7.31 2.98
CA LEU A 244 6.01 8.58 3.47
C LEU A 244 6.24 8.68 4.98
N CYS A 245 7.22 9.48 5.39
CA CYS A 245 7.55 9.75 6.79
C CYS A 245 7.81 11.25 6.99
N VAL A 246 8.08 11.69 8.22
CA VAL A 246 8.29 13.12 8.53
C VAL A 246 9.36 13.77 7.65
N ASP A 247 10.41 13.04 7.28
CA ASP A 247 11.51 13.57 6.47
C ASP A 247 11.14 13.72 4.99
N THR A 248 10.26 12.87 4.45
CA THR A 248 9.83 12.92 3.04
C THR A 248 8.49 13.65 2.84
N ALA A 249 7.69 13.78 3.90
CA ALA A 249 6.33 14.31 3.85
C ALA A 249 6.28 15.77 3.37
N VAL A 250 7.25 16.61 3.75
CA VAL A 250 7.28 18.00 3.31
C VAL A 250 7.47 18.10 1.80
N ASP A 251 8.41 17.36 1.24
CA ASP A 251 8.65 17.33 -0.20
C ASP A 251 7.45 16.73 -0.93
N PHE A 252 6.85 15.68 -0.39
CA PHE A 252 5.64 15.09 -0.94
C PHE A 252 4.47 16.10 -0.99
N PHE A 253 4.16 16.80 0.11
CA PHE A 253 3.04 17.74 0.14
C PHE A 253 3.29 19.04 -0.64
N THR A 254 4.54 19.46 -0.78
CA THR A 254 4.89 20.72 -1.47
C THR A 254 5.16 20.52 -2.96
N LYS A 255 5.85 19.44 -3.34
CA LYS A 255 6.31 19.17 -4.71
C LYS A 255 5.55 18.04 -5.39
N GLY A 256 4.79 17.22 -4.65
CA GLY A 256 4.12 16.03 -5.20
C GLY A 256 5.06 14.89 -5.55
N ILE A 257 6.31 14.94 -5.08
CA ILE A 257 7.34 13.94 -5.38
C ILE A 257 7.64 13.18 -4.10
N LEU A 258 7.56 11.86 -4.14
CA LEU A 258 8.03 10.99 -3.08
C LEU A 258 9.51 10.71 -3.34
N PRO A 259 10.46 11.28 -2.56
CA PRO A 259 11.87 10.98 -2.76
C PRO A 259 12.08 9.49 -2.54
N THR A 260 12.71 8.82 -3.50
CA THR A 260 13.22 7.47 -3.27
C THR A 260 14.19 7.58 -2.10
N PRO A 261 14.10 6.71 -1.09
CA PRO A 261 15.08 6.67 0.00
C PRO A 261 16.41 6.12 -0.55
N THR A 262 17.08 6.88 -1.39
CA THR A 262 18.51 6.70 -1.66
C THR A 262 19.20 6.84 -0.30
N GLY A 263 20.12 5.93 0.03
CA GLY A 263 20.66 5.68 1.38
C GLY A 263 21.24 6.88 2.16
N ASP A 264 21.21 8.07 1.59
CA ASP A 264 21.66 9.35 2.13
C ASP A 264 20.65 10.06 3.04
N VAL A 265 19.40 9.55 3.17
CA VAL A 265 18.51 10.00 4.25
C VAL A 265 19.01 9.38 5.56
N LYS A 266 20.12 9.94 6.03
CA LYS A 266 20.82 9.67 7.27
C LYS A 266 19.76 9.48 8.35
N ARG A 267 19.57 8.23 8.79
CA ARG A 267 18.65 7.85 9.87
C ARG A 267 18.98 8.70 11.09
N ARG A 268 18.32 9.85 11.22
CA ARG A 268 18.39 10.71 12.40
C ARG A 268 17.50 10.07 13.46
N ALA A 269 18.00 8.98 14.02
CA ALA A 269 17.36 8.27 15.11
C ALA A 269 17.46 9.14 16.37
N GLY A 270 16.33 9.48 17.01
CA GLY A 270 16.37 9.93 18.40
C GLY A 270 15.20 10.75 18.92
N ALA A 271 14.50 11.53 18.10
CA ALA A 271 13.41 12.38 18.59
C ALA A 271 12.26 12.48 17.58
N SER A 272 11.03 12.27 18.06
CA SER A 272 9.81 12.68 17.34
C SER A 272 9.97 14.12 16.90
N LYS A 273 10.07 14.31 15.60
CA LYS A 273 10.35 15.58 14.96
C LYS A 273 9.03 16.15 14.49
N VAL A 274 8.70 17.35 14.94
CA VAL A 274 7.59 18.12 14.37
C VAL A 274 8.17 19.01 13.29
N VAL A 275 7.70 18.83 12.05
CA VAL A 275 8.13 19.66 10.92
C VAL A 275 6.96 20.48 10.44
N SER A 276 7.14 21.80 10.32
CA SER A 276 6.08 22.67 9.81
C SER A 276 6.33 23.04 8.35
N PHE A 277 5.29 22.99 7.53
CA PHE A 277 5.32 23.45 6.14
C PHE A 277 4.12 24.36 5.83
N LYS A 278 4.17 25.10 4.72
CA LYS A 278 3.04 25.92 4.25
C LYS A 278 2.52 25.34 2.94
N PHE A 279 1.20 25.20 2.84
CA PHE A 279 0.52 24.79 1.62
C PHE A 279 -0.72 25.66 1.42
N LYS A 280 -0.86 26.29 0.25
CA LYS A 280 -1.99 27.18 -0.09
C LYS A 280 -2.35 28.18 1.03
N ASN A 281 -1.35 28.88 1.58
CA ASN A 281 -1.45 29.84 2.69
C ASN A 281 -1.82 29.29 4.08
N VAL A 282 -1.93 27.98 4.24
CA VAL A 282 -2.15 27.33 5.56
C VAL A 282 -0.83 26.72 6.03
N LYS A 283 -0.47 26.96 7.30
CA LYS A 283 0.66 26.30 7.95
C LYS A 283 0.18 24.96 8.48
N PHE A 284 0.89 23.88 8.17
CA PHE A 284 0.64 22.54 8.68
C PHE A 284 1.82 22.08 9.54
N GLU A 285 1.54 21.26 10.53
CA GLU A 285 2.54 20.54 11.35
C GLU A 285 2.48 19.05 11.02
N VAL A 286 3.62 18.44 10.74
CA VAL A 286 3.76 17.00 10.48
C VAL A 286 4.50 16.35 11.62
N MET A 287 3.99 15.22 12.12
CA MET A 287 4.60 14.47 13.22
C MET A 287 4.48 12.96 13.01
N ASP A 288 5.40 12.19 13.63
CA ASP A 288 5.45 10.72 13.54
C ASP A 288 4.76 9.99 14.69
N SER A 289 4.48 10.70 15.79
CA SER A 289 3.98 10.10 17.03
C SER A 289 3.02 11.04 17.74
N ILE A 290 1.86 10.52 18.12
CA ILE A 290 0.87 11.23 18.94
C ILE A 290 1.15 11.10 20.45
N ILE A 291 2.11 10.27 20.86
CA ILE A 291 2.36 9.95 22.28
C ILE A 291 2.76 11.21 23.08
N LYS A 292 3.43 12.15 22.43
CA LYS A 292 3.89 13.41 23.05
C LYS A 292 2.92 14.58 22.84
N LEU A 293 1.80 14.35 22.18
CA LEU A 293 0.85 15.40 21.85
C LEU A 293 -0.12 15.62 23.02
N PRO A 294 -0.24 16.84 23.58
CA PRO A 294 -1.21 17.11 24.64
C PRO A 294 -2.64 16.93 24.11
N SER A 295 -3.55 16.42 24.95
CA SER A 295 -4.95 16.18 24.55
C SER A 295 -5.68 17.39 23.97
N LYS A 296 -5.25 18.61 24.31
CA LYS A 296 -5.79 19.86 23.78
C LYS A 296 -5.57 20.02 22.27
N ASP A 297 -4.60 19.31 21.72
CA ASP A 297 -4.20 19.40 20.32
C ASP A 297 -4.77 18.28 19.45
N TYR A 298 -5.49 17.31 20.04
CA TYR A 298 -6.19 16.27 19.28
C TYR A 298 -7.20 16.82 18.26
N PRO A 299 -7.99 17.86 18.57
CA PRO A 299 -8.86 18.49 17.58
C PRO A 299 -8.12 19.15 16.40
N ARG A 300 -6.79 19.36 16.52
CA ARG A 300 -5.97 19.91 15.42
C ARG A 300 -5.54 18.83 14.43
N ILE A 301 -5.66 17.55 14.75
CA ILE A 301 -5.31 16.45 13.84
C ILE A 301 -6.34 16.40 12.72
N VAL A 302 -5.90 16.68 11.50
CA VAL A 302 -6.76 16.70 10.30
C VAL A 302 -6.61 15.45 9.45
N ALA A 303 -5.49 14.74 9.56
CA ALA A 303 -5.21 13.54 8.78
C ALA A 303 -4.20 12.63 9.50
N VAL A 304 -4.34 11.32 9.28
CA VAL A 304 -3.43 10.29 9.76
C VAL A 304 -3.10 9.35 8.60
N PHE A 305 -1.83 9.26 8.23
CA PHE A 305 -1.32 8.30 7.25
C PHE A 305 -0.81 7.06 7.96
N VAL A 306 -1.11 5.88 7.42
CA VAL A 306 -0.86 4.59 8.08
C VAL A 306 -0.19 3.61 7.14
N SER A 307 0.62 2.70 7.70
CA SER A 307 1.39 1.71 6.90
C SER A 307 0.75 0.32 6.86
N GLY A 308 -0.43 0.15 7.47
CA GLY A 308 -1.17 -1.13 7.50
C GLY A 308 -1.22 -1.89 8.83
N PRO A 309 -0.18 -1.96 9.69
CA PRO A 309 -0.26 -2.84 10.86
C PRO A 309 -1.19 -2.26 11.94
N ALA A 310 -2.13 -3.08 12.43
CA ALA A 310 -3.13 -2.67 13.43
C ALA A 310 -2.49 -2.15 14.74
N TRP A 311 -1.33 -2.68 15.12
CA TRP A 311 -0.62 -2.29 16.35
C TRP A 311 -0.26 -0.80 16.39
N GLN A 312 -0.19 -0.10 15.24
CA GLN A 312 0.13 1.33 15.21
C GLN A 312 -0.93 2.20 15.89
N PHE A 313 -2.14 1.67 16.08
CA PHE A 313 -3.26 2.32 16.76
C PHE A 313 -3.47 1.84 18.20
N GLU A 314 -2.54 1.06 18.73
CA GLU A 314 -2.60 0.62 20.12
C GLU A 314 -2.09 1.71 21.07
N GLY A 315 -2.74 1.79 22.24
CA GLY A 315 -2.35 2.70 23.31
C GLY A 315 -3.47 3.65 23.76
N PRO A 316 -3.30 4.26 24.94
CA PRO A 316 -4.32 5.13 25.53
C PRO A 316 -4.57 6.40 24.71
N GLU A 317 -3.55 6.93 24.02
CA GLU A 317 -3.67 8.17 23.25
C GLU A 317 -4.51 8.00 21.98
N TRP A 318 -4.39 6.87 21.30
CA TRP A 318 -5.25 6.55 20.15
C TRP A 318 -6.71 6.37 20.55
N LYS A 319 -6.99 5.76 21.70
CA LYS A 319 -8.35 5.67 22.25
C LYS A 319 -8.94 7.06 22.52
N LYS A 320 -8.16 7.97 23.12
CA LYS A 320 -8.59 9.36 23.34
C LYS A 320 -8.87 10.07 22.01
N LEU A 321 -7.99 9.92 21.02
CA LEU A 321 -8.17 10.49 19.69
C LEU A 321 -9.42 9.95 19.00
N LEU A 322 -9.62 8.62 19.03
CA LEU A 322 -10.79 7.97 18.45
C LEU A 322 -12.09 8.43 19.13
N ASN A 323 -12.09 8.61 20.45
CA ASN A 323 -13.25 9.15 21.17
C ASN A 323 -13.57 10.58 20.75
N HIS A 324 -12.55 11.39 20.43
CA HIS A 324 -12.76 12.74 19.89
C HIS A 324 -13.26 12.74 18.45
N LEU A 325 -12.72 11.86 17.60
CA LEU A 325 -13.08 11.79 16.17
C LEU A 325 -14.43 11.11 15.96
N CYS A 326 -14.78 10.15 16.81
CA CYS A 326 -15.98 9.34 16.71
C CYS A 326 -16.56 9.09 18.11
N PRO A 327 -17.24 10.08 18.72
CA PRO A 327 -17.85 9.90 20.02
C PRO A 327 -18.84 8.73 20.00
N PRO A 328 -18.87 7.91 21.07
CA PRO A 328 -19.79 6.78 21.18
C PRO A 328 -21.24 7.25 21.02
N LYS A 329 -22.08 6.40 20.41
CA LYS A 329 -23.45 6.74 19.96
C LYS A 329 -24.34 7.36 21.05
N GLN A 330 -24.09 7.11 22.33
CA GLN A 330 -24.88 7.66 23.44
C GLN A 330 -24.81 9.19 23.57
N GLU A 331 -23.83 9.85 22.95
CA GLU A 331 -23.67 11.31 23.01
C GLU A 331 -24.05 12.03 21.70
N ARG A 332 -24.44 11.28 20.66
CA ARG A 332 -24.78 11.82 19.33
C ARG A 332 -26.12 12.56 19.29
N ASP A 333 -27.01 12.31 20.25
CA ASP A 333 -28.33 12.96 20.31
C ASP A 333 -28.29 14.41 20.83
N LYS A 334 -27.10 14.93 21.20
CA LYS A 334 -26.96 16.30 21.71
C LYS A 334 -26.19 17.27 20.80
N VAL A 335 -25.54 16.83 19.72
CA VAL A 335 -24.75 17.74 18.85
C VAL A 335 -24.83 17.35 17.37
N VAL A 336 -25.31 18.29 16.55
CA VAL A 336 -25.46 18.26 15.07
C VAL A 336 -24.22 18.91 14.40
N PRO A 337 -23.88 18.63 13.12
CA PRO A 337 -23.64 17.36 12.45
C PRO A 337 -22.17 17.19 12.00
N ALA A 338 -21.89 15.99 11.51
CA ALA A 338 -20.61 15.45 11.10
C ALA A 338 -19.84 16.22 10.00
N ASN A 339 -18.52 16.29 10.19
CA ASN A 339 -17.54 16.39 9.11
C ASN A 339 -16.45 15.36 9.41
N ILE A 340 -16.20 14.49 8.43
CA ILE A 340 -14.94 13.83 8.06
C ILE A 340 -15.29 12.45 7.52
N ALA A 341 -15.24 12.35 6.19
CA ALA A 341 -15.26 11.11 5.46
C ALA A 341 -13.95 10.34 5.70
N GLN A 342 -14.08 9.06 6.05
CA GLN A 342 -13.00 8.09 5.93
C GLN A 342 -12.74 7.86 4.43
N LEU A 343 -11.53 8.18 3.97
CA LEU A 343 -10.99 7.65 2.72
C LEU A 343 -10.21 6.38 3.09
N PHE A 344 -10.71 5.24 2.63
CA PHE A 344 -10.00 3.97 2.60
C PHE A 344 -9.01 3.94 1.45
#